data_AF-A0A0P7Z2G9-F1
#
_entry.id   AF-A0A0P7Z2G9-F1
#
_cell.length_a   1.000
_cell.length_b   1.000
_cell.length_c   1.000
_cell.angle_alpha   90.00
_cell.angle_beta   90.00
_cell.angle_gamma   90.00
#
_symmetry.space_group_name_H-M   'P 1'
#
loop_
_entity.id
_entity.type
_entity.pdbx_description
1 polymer ?
#
loop_
_entity_poly.entity_id
_entity_poly.type
_entity_poly.pdbx_seq_one_letter_code
_entity_poly.pdbx_strand_id
1 'polypeptide(L)'
;MPQVVLAPQVKTEIDRLAQVRQVDSELLEQFAYFVLEISQQQSSNKAQSLKTDELKKAIYKRFGVKNTSELKKSGAFRMATDGMDSLDFRLKPTWETLYRKFVGILPHEKSQEGYGCINGIDIFKYFKPWQVFGLDPKTATKNDVKAAYYQLSKIYHPDNLVTGDRAIFEQVENMYKSIIAGF
;
A
#
# COMPACT_ATOMS: atom_id res chain seq x y z
N MET A 1 13.49 -17.50 13.65
CA MET A 1 12.07 -17.14 13.78
C MET A 1 11.80 -16.92 15.26
N PRO A 2 11.33 -15.75 15.73
CA PRO A 2 10.91 -15.63 17.12
C PRO A 2 9.75 -16.60 17.35
N GLN A 3 9.88 -17.50 18.32
CA GLN A 3 8.75 -18.34 18.73
C GLN A 3 7.68 -17.41 19.31
N VAL A 4 6.57 -17.27 18.61
CA VAL A 4 5.39 -16.58 19.13
C VAL A 4 4.91 -17.43 20.30
N VAL A 5 4.89 -16.86 21.50
CA VAL A 5 4.46 -17.56 22.72
C VAL A 5 3.12 -16.96 23.14
N LEU A 6 2.07 -17.79 23.18
CA LEU A 6 0.79 -17.40 23.74
C LEU A 6 0.95 -17.05 25.22
N ALA A 7 0.41 -15.90 25.62
CA ALA A 7 0.38 -15.50 27.02
C ALA A 7 -0.40 -16.54 27.85
N PRO A 8 -0.01 -16.81 29.10
CA PRO A 8 -0.66 -17.82 29.95
C PRO A 8 -2.17 -17.60 30.08
N GLN A 9 -2.61 -16.33 30.14
CA GLN A 9 -4.01 -15.94 30.23
C GLN A 9 -4.84 -16.38 29.00
N VAL A 10 -4.23 -16.33 27.81
CA VAL A 10 -4.88 -16.74 26.56
C VAL A 10 -5.02 -18.26 26.51
N LYS A 11 -4.00 -19.00 26.96
CA LYS A 11 -4.06 -20.46 27.07
C LYS A 11 -5.17 -20.92 28.02
N THR A 12 -5.25 -20.30 29.21
CA THR A 12 -6.29 -20.62 30.19
C THR A 12 -7.70 -20.37 29.67
N GLU A 13 -7.90 -19.32 28.86
CA GLU A 13 -9.21 -19.06 28.25
C GLU A 13 -9.53 -20.03 27.09
N ILE A 14 -8.52 -20.45 26.32
CA ILE A 14 -8.66 -21.51 25.31
C ILE A 14 -9.09 -22.82 25.97
N ASP A 15 -8.43 -23.23 27.06
CA ASP A 15 -8.77 -24.44 27.81
C ASP A 15 -10.22 -24.39 28.34
N ARG A 16 -10.63 -23.24 28.86
CA ARG A 16 -12.01 -23.02 29.34
C ARG A 16 -13.03 -23.15 28.21
N LEU A 17 -12.76 -22.56 27.04
CA LEU A 17 -13.66 -22.58 25.88
C LEU A 17 -13.73 -23.96 25.23
N ALA A 18 -12.59 -24.66 25.15
CA ALA A 18 -12.51 -26.03 24.66
C ALA A 18 -13.37 -26.98 25.51
N GLN A 19 -13.30 -26.85 26.84
CA GLN A 19 -14.11 -27.63 27.77
C GLN A 19 -15.61 -27.32 27.70
N VAL A 20 -15.98 -26.04 27.59
CA VAL A 20 -17.40 -25.62 27.63
C VAL A 20 -18.14 -25.95 26.33
N ARG A 21 -17.46 -25.94 25.18
CA ARG A 21 -18.11 -26.09 23.87
C ARG A 21 -17.68 -27.31 23.05
N GLN A 22 -16.87 -28.22 23.60
CA GLN A 22 -16.28 -29.36 22.87
C GLN A 22 -15.58 -28.92 21.58
N VAL A 23 -14.92 -27.76 21.62
CA VAL A 23 -14.12 -27.26 20.50
C VAL A 23 -12.70 -27.72 20.70
N ASP A 24 -12.04 -28.14 19.62
CA ASP A 24 -10.65 -28.57 19.66
C ASP A 24 -9.74 -27.42 20.12
N SER A 25 -8.97 -27.67 21.18
CA SER A 25 -8.01 -26.72 21.74
C SER A 25 -6.93 -26.34 20.73
N GLU A 26 -6.52 -27.30 19.88
CA GLU A 26 -5.48 -27.07 18.88
C GLU A 26 -5.95 -26.06 17.81
N LEU A 27 -7.23 -26.12 17.42
CA LEU A 27 -7.82 -25.18 16.47
C LEU A 27 -7.91 -23.76 17.03
N LEU A 28 -8.23 -23.62 18.31
CA LEU A 28 -8.28 -22.33 19.00
C LEU A 28 -6.87 -21.73 19.21
N GLU A 29 -5.87 -22.57 19.47
CA GLU A 29 -4.47 -22.14 19.51
C GLU A 29 -4.00 -21.64 18.14
N GLN A 30 -4.27 -22.38 17.06
CA GLN A 30 -3.94 -21.94 15.71
C GLN A 30 -4.55 -20.59 15.36
N PHE A 31 -5.83 -20.38 15.72
CA PHE A 31 -6.48 -19.10 15.53
C PHE A 31 -5.84 -17.98 16.38
N ALA A 32 -5.49 -18.26 17.64
CA ALA A 32 -4.83 -17.30 18.50
C ALA A 32 -3.42 -16.92 17.99
N TYR A 33 -2.67 -17.88 17.46
CA TYR A 33 -1.39 -17.62 16.79
C TYR A 33 -1.59 -16.77 15.53
N PHE A 34 -2.58 -17.07 14.70
CA PHE A 34 -2.92 -16.26 13.52
C PHE A 34 -3.24 -14.81 13.90
N VAL A 35 -4.06 -14.58 14.92
CA VAL A 35 -4.37 -13.22 15.42
C VAL A 35 -3.12 -12.52 15.95
N LEU A 36 -2.25 -13.23 16.67
CA LEU A 36 -0.99 -12.68 17.17
C LEU A 36 -0.04 -12.31 16.04
N GLU A 37 0.11 -13.16 15.02
CA GLU A 37 0.93 -12.87 13.84
C GLU A 37 0.44 -11.61 13.13
N ILE A 38 -0.87 -11.46 12.92
CA ILE A 38 -1.46 -10.23 12.37
C ILE A 38 -1.15 -9.02 13.26
N SER A 39 -1.27 -9.13 14.58
CA SER A 39 -1.00 -8.03 15.51
C SER A 39 0.49 -7.62 15.52
N GLN A 40 1.41 -8.58 15.39
CA GLN A 40 2.84 -8.34 15.33
C GLN A 40 3.24 -7.71 13.99
N GLN A 41 2.65 -8.16 12.88
CA GLN A 41 2.81 -7.53 11.57
C GLN A 41 2.30 -6.08 11.57
N GLN A 42 1.16 -5.80 12.20
CA GLN A 42 0.68 -4.42 12.38
C GLN A 42 1.65 -3.57 13.21
N SER A 43 2.27 -4.17 14.24
CA SER A 43 3.24 -3.50 15.10
C SER A 43 4.57 -3.21 14.39
N SER A 44 5.07 -4.13 13.57
CA SER A 44 6.26 -3.91 12.73
C SER A 44 5.99 -2.86 11.65
N ASN A 45 4.81 -2.88 11.04
CA ASN A 45 4.39 -1.86 10.07
C ASN A 45 4.31 -0.47 10.73
N LYS A 46 3.91 -0.39 12.00
CA LYS A 46 3.88 0.85 12.79
C LYS A 46 5.30 1.35 13.12
N ALA A 47 6.23 0.44 13.44
CA ALA A 47 7.63 0.77 13.71
C ALA A 47 8.39 1.28 12.47
N GLN A 48 7.97 0.89 11.27
CA GLN A 48 8.49 1.36 9.98
C GLN A 48 7.69 2.54 9.39
N SER A 49 6.75 3.11 10.14
CA SER A 49 6.03 4.31 9.71
C SER A 49 6.90 5.54 9.90
N LEU A 50 7.06 6.33 8.82
CA LEU A 50 7.78 7.60 8.88
C LEU A 50 7.13 8.51 9.92
N LYS A 51 7.97 9.24 10.67
CA LYS A 51 7.48 10.26 11.59
C LYS A 51 6.88 11.41 10.77
N THR A 52 5.89 12.10 11.34
CA THR A 52 5.21 13.21 10.65
C THR A 52 6.19 14.30 10.20
N ASP A 53 7.27 14.52 10.95
CA ASP A 53 8.30 15.50 10.58
C ASP A 53 9.14 15.07 9.37
N GLU A 54 9.38 13.77 9.20
CA GLU A 54 10.08 13.23 8.03
C GLU A 54 9.20 13.34 6.78
N LEU A 55 7.90 13.03 6.91
CA LEU A 55 6.91 13.22 5.85
C LEU A 55 6.89 14.68 5.38
N LYS A 56 6.79 15.61 6.33
CA LYS A 56 6.82 17.06 6.07
C LYS A 56 8.10 17.47 5.35
N LYS A 57 9.27 17.10 5.87
CA LYS A 57 10.58 17.44 5.25
C LYS A 57 10.68 16.96 3.81
N ALA A 58 10.21 15.74 3.52
CA ALA A 58 10.24 15.20 2.17
C ALA A 58 9.32 15.96 1.21
N ILE A 59 8.12 16.33 1.66
CA ILE A 59 7.17 17.13 0.88
C ILE A 59 7.73 18.55 0.66
N TYR A 60 8.27 19.18 1.69
CA TYR A 60 8.91 20.49 1.58
C TYR A 60 10.04 20.50 0.55
N LYS A 61 10.90 19.47 0.59
CA LYS A 61 11.96 19.28 -0.40
C LYS A 61 11.39 19.12 -1.82
N ARG A 62 10.31 18.35 -2.00
CA ARG A 62 9.66 18.15 -3.31
C ARG A 62 9.13 19.45 -3.90
N PHE A 63 8.60 20.35 -3.08
CA PHE A 63 8.02 21.64 -3.52
C PHE A 63 8.98 22.82 -3.38
N GLY A 64 10.23 22.59 -2.95
CA GLY A 64 11.24 23.66 -2.79
C GLY A 64 10.93 24.68 -1.69
N VAL A 65 10.17 24.30 -0.67
CA VAL A 65 9.74 25.19 0.44
C VAL A 65 10.38 24.76 1.76
N LYS A 66 10.30 25.60 2.81
CA LYS A 66 10.93 25.31 4.11
C LYS A 66 9.96 24.87 5.20
N ASN A 67 8.70 25.25 5.11
CA ASN A 67 7.70 25.02 6.16
C ASN A 67 6.27 24.94 5.58
N THR A 68 5.31 24.56 6.43
CA THR A 68 3.89 24.44 6.03
C THR A 68 3.28 25.75 5.55
N SER A 69 3.73 26.90 6.08
CA SER A 69 3.20 28.21 5.68
C SER A 69 3.59 28.53 4.24
N GLU A 70 4.85 28.31 3.88
CA GLU A 70 5.35 28.44 2.51
C GLU A 70 4.73 27.40 1.57
N LEU A 71 4.53 26.17 2.03
CA LEU A 71 3.88 25.12 1.25
C LEU A 71 2.46 25.54 0.82
N LYS A 72 1.66 26.04 1.76
CA LYS A 72 0.29 26.51 1.50
C LYS A 72 0.25 27.71 0.54
N LYS A 73 1.28 28.56 0.56
CA LYS A 73 1.41 29.73 -0.33
C LYS A 73 2.01 29.38 -1.69
N SER A 74 2.65 28.22 -1.82
CA SER A 74 3.27 27.79 -3.07
C SER A 74 2.20 27.55 -4.14
N GLY A 75 2.33 28.27 -5.26
CA GLY A 75 1.47 28.07 -6.43
C GLY A 75 1.59 26.65 -6.99
N ALA A 76 2.81 26.09 -7.00
CA ALA A 76 3.05 24.72 -7.45
C ALA A 76 2.33 23.70 -6.57
N PHE A 77 2.31 23.90 -5.26
CA PHE A 77 1.56 23.04 -4.34
C PHE A 77 0.05 23.18 -4.56
N ARG A 78 -0.47 24.41 -4.61
CA ARG A 78 -1.90 24.67 -4.86
C ARG A 78 -2.39 24.01 -6.14
N MET A 79 -1.63 24.15 -7.23
CA MET A 79 -1.94 23.53 -8.51
C MET A 79 -1.87 22.00 -8.44
N ALA A 80 -0.87 21.44 -7.75
CA ALA A 80 -0.74 19.99 -7.61
C ALA A 80 -1.83 19.37 -6.72
N THR A 81 -2.36 20.12 -5.75
CA THR A 81 -3.45 19.71 -4.88
C THR A 81 -4.83 20.16 -5.37
N ASP A 82 -4.90 20.78 -6.55
CA ASP A 82 -6.17 21.21 -7.11
C ASP A 82 -7.06 19.99 -7.38
N GLY A 83 -8.32 20.05 -6.96
CA GLY A 83 -9.25 18.92 -6.99
C GLY A 83 -8.99 17.79 -5.98
N MET A 84 -8.12 17.98 -4.98
CA MET A 84 -8.05 17.08 -3.81
C MET A 84 -9.10 17.43 -2.76
N ASP A 85 -9.57 16.41 -2.04
CA ASP A 85 -10.39 16.60 -0.84
C ASP A 85 -9.69 17.50 0.18
N SER A 86 -10.47 18.13 1.06
CA SER A 86 -9.99 19.10 2.04
C SER A 86 -8.79 18.56 2.85
N LEU A 87 -7.63 19.19 2.69
CA LEU A 87 -6.39 18.79 3.34
C LEU A 87 -6.29 19.37 4.75
N ASP A 88 -6.46 18.55 5.79
CA ASP A 88 -6.20 18.96 7.18
C ASP A 88 -4.75 18.67 7.61
N PHE A 89 -3.91 19.69 7.51
CA PHE A 89 -2.48 19.61 7.86
C PHE A 89 -2.18 19.34 9.35
N ARG A 90 -3.20 19.31 10.23
CA ARG A 90 -3.05 18.86 11.63
C ARG A 90 -2.98 17.34 11.73
N LEU A 91 -3.56 16.63 10.76
CA LEU A 91 -3.69 15.18 10.76
C LEU A 91 -2.50 14.51 10.05
N LYS A 92 -1.90 13.49 10.68
CA LYS A 92 -0.86 12.65 10.05
C LYS A 92 -1.35 12.01 8.73
N PRO A 93 -2.59 11.49 8.63
CA PRO A 93 -3.10 10.92 7.37
C PRO A 93 -2.99 11.86 6.17
N THR A 94 -3.21 13.17 6.35
CA THR A 94 -3.08 14.14 5.26
C THR A 94 -1.65 14.20 4.74
N TRP A 95 -0.65 14.16 5.63
CA TRP A 95 0.76 14.13 5.25
C TRP A 95 1.14 12.83 4.54
N GLU A 96 0.58 11.70 4.97
CA GLU A 96 0.77 10.42 4.30
C GLU A 96 0.18 10.45 2.88
N THR A 97 -1.05 10.93 2.69
CA THR A 97 -1.66 11.09 1.36
C THR A 97 -0.82 11.98 0.44
N LEU A 98 -0.34 13.12 0.94
CA LEU A 98 0.54 14.00 0.18
C LEU A 98 1.88 13.32 -0.17
N TYR A 99 2.44 12.56 0.76
CA TYR A 99 3.67 11.81 0.53
C TYR A 99 3.47 10.75 -0.56
N ARG A 100 2.37 9.97 -0.49
CA ARG A 100 2.03 8.95 -1.49
C ARG A 100 1.90 9.55 -2.88
N LYS A 101 1.24 10.71 -2.99
CA LYS A 101 0.96 11.36 -4.27
C LYS A 101 2.17 12.06 -4.89
N PHE A 102 3.02 12.72 -4.08
CA PHE A 102 4.06 13.61 -4.60
C PHE A 102 5.50 13.17 -4.34
N VAL A 103 5.73 12.33 -3.33
CA VAL A 103 7.08 11.91 -2.94
C VAL A 103 7.35 10.47 -3.38
N GLY A 104 6.56 9.52 -2.91
CA GLY A 104 6.77 8.10 -3.21
C GLY A 104 6.09 7.17 -2.23
N ILE A 105 6.58 5.94 -2.17
CA ILE A 105 6.00 4.86 -1.37
C ILE A 105 6.54 4.92 0.06
N LEU A 106 5.64 4.81 1.04
CA LEU A 106 6.01 4.74 2.44
C LEU A 106 6.81 3.45 2.71
N PRO A 107 7.84 3.47 3.57
CA PRO A 107 8.71 2.30 3.77
C PRO A 107 7.99 1.01 4.18
N HIS A 108 6.96 1.11 5.02
CA HIS A 108 6.11 -0.01 5.45
C HIS A 108 5.05 -0.41 4.40
N GLU A 109 4.94 0.33 3.30
CA GLU A 109 4.06 0.03 2.18
C GLU A 109 4.86 -0.45 0.95
N LYS A 110 6.16 -0.71 1.12
CA LYS A 110 6.98 -1.37 0.11
C LYS A 110 6.79 -2.88 0.20
N SER A 111 6.60 -3.53 -0.95
CA SER A 111 6.39 -4.98 -1.03
C SER A 111 5.09 -5.45 -0.39
N GLN A 112 4.00 -4.69 -0.60
CA GLN A 112 2.67 -5.13 -0.18
C GLN A 112 2.22 -6.34 -0.99
N GLU A 113 1.57 -7.28 -0.31
CA GLU A 113 0.95 -8.46 -0.88
C GLU A 113 -0.56 -8.44 -0.57
N GLY A 114 -1.37 -9.00 -1.47
CA GLY A 114 -2.82 -9.07 -1.32
C GLY A 114 -3.58 -8.36 -2.45
N TYR A 115 -4.85 -8.09 -2.20
CA TYR A 115 -5.76 -7.50 -3.18
C TYR A 115 -5.28 -6.12 -3.67
N GLY A 116 -5.25 -5.92 -4.99
CA GLY A 116 -4.78 -4.68 -5.61
C GLY A 116 -3.27 -4.47 -5.58
N CYS A 117 -2.49 -5.39 -5.00
CA CYS A 117 -1.03 -5.27 -4.95
C CYS A 117 -0.39 -5.99 -6.14
N ILE A 118 0.30 -5.23 -7.01
CA ILE A 118 1.05 -5.76 -8.15
C ILE A 118 2.51 -5.33 -8.02
N ASN A 119 3.44 -6.29 -8.08
CA ASN A 119 4.88 -6.04 -7.91
C ASN A 119 5.22 -5.25 -6.63
N GLY A 120 4.53 -5.58 -5.55
CA GLY A 120 4.75 -4.97 -4.24
C GLY A 120 4.11 -3.59 -4.05
N ILE A 121 3.24 -3.16 -4.98
CA ILE A 121 2.58 -1.86 -4.98
C ILE A 121 1.07 -2.02 -5.04
N ASP A 122 0.37 -1.44 -4.07
CA ASP A 122 -1.08 -1.24 -4.12
C ASP A 122 -1.43 -0.18 -5.17
N ILE A 123 -2.02 -0.62 -6.28
CA ILE A 123 -2.36 0.22 -7.44
C ILE A 123 -3.47 1.23 -7.14
N PHE A 124 -4.28 1.00 -6.10
CA PHE A 124 -5.34 1.92 -5.70
C PHE A 124 -4.79 3.06 -4.82
N LYS A 125 -3.68 2.81 -4.11
CA LYS A 125 -3.00 3.83 -3.30
C LYS A 125 -1.91 4.58 -4.08
N TYR A 126 -1.30 3.91 -5.06
CA TYR A 126 -0.10 4.41 -5.73
C TYR A 126 -0.21 4.33 -7.25
N PHE A 127 -0.09 5.48 -7.90
CA PHE A 127 0.04 5.55 -9.35
C PHE A 127 1.52 5.47 -9.76
N LYS A 128 2.05 4.25 -9.84
CA LYS A 128 3.48 3.95 -10.17
C LYS A 128 3.58 2.96 -11.32
N PRO A 129 3.23 3.37 -12.56
CA PRO A 129 2.99 2.45 -13.65
C PRO A 129 4.24 1.65 -14.02
N TRP A 130 5.43 2.26 -14.04
CA TRP A 130 6.69 1.55 -14.29
C TRP A 130 6.97 0.41 -13.31
N GLN A 131 6.75 0.65 -12.01
CA GLN A 131 6.97 -0.36 -10.98
C GLN A 131 5.90 -1.45 -11.03
N VAL A 132 4.64 -1.09 -11.29
CA VAL A 132 3.52 -2.03 -11.48
C VAL A 132 3.79 -2.97 -12.67
N PHE A 133 4.34 -2.45 -13.78
CA PHE A 133 4.75 -3.28 -14.91
C PHE A 133 6.08 -4.01 -14.72
N GLY A 134 6.82 -3.74 -13.64
CA GLY A 134 8.14 -4.34 -13.39
C GLY A 134 9.21 -3.86 -14.39
N LEU A 135 9.07 -2.64 -14.90
CA LEU A 135 9.90 -2.06 -15.96
C LEU A 135 10.72 -0.87 -15.46
N ASP A 136 11.93 -0.70 -15.99
CA ASP A 136 12.74 0.50 -15.73
C ASP A 136 12.42 1.58 -16.78
N PRO A 137 11.99 2.80 -16.36
CA PRO A 137 11.68 3.90 -17.28
C PRO A 137 12.84 4.32 -18.20
N LYS A 138 14.09 4.01 -17.86
CA LYS A 138 15.26 4.40 -18.65
C LYS A 138 15.61 3.42 -19.76
N THR A 139 15.23 2.15 -19.62
CA THR A 139 15.64 1.08 -20.55
C THR A 139 14.47 0.39 -21.22
N ALA A 140 13.27 0.48 -20.66
CA ALA A 140 12.09 -0.19 -21.20
C ALA A 140 11.66 0.41 -22.53
N THR A 141 11.33 -0.45 -23.48
CA THR A 141 10.80 -0.07 -24.78
C THR A 141 9.27 -0.08 -24.79
N LYS A 142 8.66 0.52 -25.82
CA LYS A 142 7.21 0.46 -26.03
C LYS A 142 6.68 -0.97 -26.14
N ASN A 143 7.47 -1.90 -26.66
CA ASN A 143 7.10 -3.30 -26.78
C ASN A 143 7.11 -4.01 -25.42
N ASP A 144 8.06 -3.68 -24.55
CA ASP A 144 8.12 -4.24 -23.18
C ASP A 144 6.89 -3.82 -22.37
N VAL A 145 6.50 -2.54 -22.48
CA VAL A 145 5.29 -2.00 -21.84
C VAL A 145 4.03 -2.71 -22.33
N LYS A 146 3.91 -2.93 -23.65
CA LYS A 146 2.79 -3.70 -24.24
C LYS A 146 2.78 -5.14 -23.76
N ALA A 147 3.94 -5.79 -23.69
CA ALA A 147 4.04 -7.17 -23.24
C ALA A 147 3.64 -7.29 -21.77
N ALA A 148 4.14 -6.40 -20.89
CA ALA A 148 3.78 -6.37 -19.48
C ALA A 148 2.27 -6.10 -19.28
N TYR A 149 1.72 -5.13 -20.02
CA TYR A 149 0.29 -4.86 -20.01
C TYR A 149 -0.54 -6.07 -20.44
N TYR A 150 -0.14 -6.76 -21.50
CA TYR A 150 -0.83 -7.95 -21.99
C TYR A 150 -0.86 -9.07 -20.93
N GLN A 151 0.26 -9.31 -20.25
CA GLN A 151 0.34 -10.32 -19.18
C GLN A 151 -0.61 -9.98 -18.02
N LEU A 152 -0.57 -8.73 -17.52
CA LEU A 152 -1.44 -8.29 -16.43
C LEU A 152 -2.93 -8.29 -16.85
N SER A 153 -3.22 -7.87 -18.08
CA SER A 153 -4.57 -7.87 -18.64
C SER A 153 -5.15 -9.27 -18.69
N LYS A 154 -4.36 -10.27 -19.08
CA LYS A 154 -4.82 -11.67 -19.11
C LYS A 154 -5.14 -12.23 -17.73
N ILE A 155 -4.38 -11.81 -16.71
CA ILE A 155 -4.60 -12.24 -15.32
C ILE A 155 -5.88 -11.59 -14.78
N TYR A 156 -6.02 -10.28 -14.91
CA TYR A 156 -7.08 -9.51 -14.27
C TYR A 156 -8.30 -9.23 -15.15
N HIS A 157 -8.36 -9.75 -16.38
CA HIS A 157 -9.50 -9.56 -17.28
C HIS A 157 -10.82 -9.92 -16.59
N PRO A 158 -11.89 -9.11 -16.70
CA PRO A 158 -13.17 -9.39 -16.03
C PRO A 158 -13.79 -10.73 -16.43
N ASP A 159 -13.46 -11.26 -17.61
CA ASP A 159 -13.94 -12.57 -18.09
C ASP A 159 -13.21 -13.76 -17.44
N ASN A 160 -12.12 -13.53 -16.70
CA ASN A 160 -11.41 -14.59 -16.00
C ASN A 160 -12.13 -14.92 -14.69
N LEU A 161 -12.72 -16.13 -14.62
CA LEU A 161 -13.54 -16.56 -13.48
C LEU A 161 -12.78 -16.71 -12.16
N VAL A 162 -11.45 -16.82 -12.19
CA VAL A 162 -10.63 -17.10 -11.01
C VAL A 162 -9.93 -15.85 -10.48
N THR A 163 -9.36 -15.05 -11.39
CA THR A 163 -8.51 -13.89 -11.04
C THR A 163 -9.01 -12.58 -11.65
N GLY A 164 -10.14 -12.60 -12.34
CA GLY A 164 -10.71 -11.43 -13.00
C GLY A 164 -11.17 -10.39 -11.99
N ASP A 165 -10.72 -9.15 -12.19
CA ASP A 165 -11.14 -8.02 -11.39
C ASP A 165 -11.16 -6.75 -12.24
N ARG A 166 -12.37 -6.23 -12.43
CA ARG A 166 -12.60 -5.05 -13.27
C ARG A 166 -11.88 -3.80 -12.73
N ALA A 167 -11.87 -3.60 -11.41
CA ALA A 167 -11.26 -2.41 -10.82
C ALA A 167 -9.73 -2.43 -10.97
N ILE A 168 -9.12 -3.61 -10.80
CA ILE A 168 -7.68 -3.81 -11.04
C ILE A 168 -7.37 -3.64 -12.53
N PHE A 169 -8.17 -4.23 -13.42
CA PHE A 169 -8.00 -4.11 -14.86
C PHE A 169 -8.05 -2.66 -15.34
N GLU A 170 -9.06 -1.89 -14.91
CA GLU A 170 -9.21 -0.48 -15.28
C GLU A 170 -8.02 0.37 -14.79
N GLN A 171 -7.50 0.09 -13.58
CA GLN A 171 -6.29 0.78 -13.08
C GLN A 171 -5.05 0.44 -13.91
N VAL A 172 -4.84 -0.83 -14.24
CA VAL A 172 -3.72 -1.27 -15.08
C VAL A 172 -3.81 -0.64 -16.48
N GLU A 173 -5.01 -0.55 -17.06
CA GLU A 173 -5.24 0.11 -18.34
C GLU A 173 -4.93 1.61 -18.29
N ASN A 174 -5.37 2.31 -17.24
CA ASN A 174 -5.06 3.73 -17.05
C ASN A 174 -3.55 3.97 -16.90
N MET A 175 -2.87 3.10 -16.16
CA MET A 175 -1.41 3.12 -16.01
C MET A 175 -0.70 2.90 -17.35
N TYR A 176 -1.15 1.92 -18.14
CA TYR A 176 -0.62 1.66 -19.49
C TYR A 176 -0.78 2.90 -20.40
N LYS A 177 -1.99 3.47 -20.46
CA LYS A 177 -2.27 4.69 -21.25
C LYS A 177 -1.34 5.84 -20.84
N SER A 178 -1.08 6.00 -19.54
CA SER A 178 -0.19 7.07 -19.04
C SER A 178 1.26 6.93 -19.51
N ILE A 179 1.78 5.70 -19.60
CA ILE A 179 3.14 5.46 -20.12
C ILE A 179 3.18 5.67 -21.64
N ILE A 180 2.21 5.10 -22.36
CA ILE A 180 2.20 5.16 -23.82
C ILE A 180 1.99 6.58 -24.34
N ALA A 181 1.24 7.43 -23.63
CA ALA A 181 1.09 8.83 -23.98
C ALA A 181 2.40 9.63 -23.84
N GLY A 182 3.36 9.14 -23.05
CA GLY A 182 4.67 9.77 -22.85
C GLY A 182 5.78 9.27 -23.77
N PHE A 183 5.49 8.28 -24.64
CA PHE A 183 6.39 7.78 -25.69
C PHE A 183 6.12 8.48 -27.03
#